data_AF-A0A9W7I2N9-F1
#
_entry.id   AF-A0A9W7I2N9-F1
#
_cell.length_a   1.000
_cell.length_b   1.000
_cell.length_c   1.000
_cell.angle_alpha   90.00
_cell.angle_beta   90.00
_cell.angle_gamma   90.00
#
_symmetry.space_group_name_H-M   'P 1'
#
loop_
_entity.id
_entity.type
_entity.pdbx_description
1 polymer ?
#
loop_
_entity_poly.entity_id
_entity_poly.type
_entity_poly.pdbx_seq_one_letter_code
_entity_poly.pdbx_strand_id
1 'polypeptide(L)'
;MEDSVMFQHLVEFIGFQRKNIKHIAQSSMEDYAKALSTRNIKAAFFWAPYWGVFMAKYCKGFKAWSPNCNLRGSSVIFPRGSPFVPDVSEAMLRLEVSGKFKQMKEEMLSFLDCSSSKVASTIKRVGAGPFSGLFILSCSTSAIAMLITIIRLMRRRWERFIEGMLVGRGLWVWLTALFSQNQRGNQLQLQLARTSSTSPTQLTSS
;
A
#
# COMPACT_ATOMS: atom_id res chain seq x y z
N MET A 1 -16.68 38.71 -20.17
CA MET A 1 -16.05 37.55 -19.48
C MET A 1 -14.69 37.25 -20.10
N GLU A 2 -14.59 37.30 -21.43
CA GLU A 2 -13.35 37.10 -22.18
C GLU A 2 -12.27 38.13 -21.84
N ASP A 3 -12.66 39.30 -21.31
CA ASP A 3 -11.77 40.38 -20.87
C ASP A 3 -11.32 40.27 -19.40
N SER A 4 -11.69 39.18 -18.70
CA SER A 4 -11.26 39.01 -17.32
C SER A 4 -9.77 38.67 -17.28
N VAL A 5 -8.99 39.41 -16.49
CA VAL A 5 -7.57 39.13 -16.22
C VAL A 5 -7.34 37.66 -15.82
N MET A 6 -8.27 37.09 -15.05
CA MET A 6 -8.22 35.67 -14.66
C MET A 6 -8.42 34.75 -15.86
N PHE A 7 -9.40 35.05 -16.73
CA PHE A 7 -9.66 34.25 -17.93
C PHE A 7 -8.46 34.28 -18.87
N GLN A 8 -7.88 35.46 -19.10
CA GLN A 8 -6.70 35.63 -19.93
C GLN A 8 -5.50 34.86 -19.36
N HIS A 9 -5.24 34.95 -18.05
CA HIS A 9 -4.18 34.17 -17.41
C HIS A 9 -4.37 32.65 -17.55
N LEU A 10 -5.60 32.16 -17.39
CA LEU A 10 -5.91 30.73 -17.55
C LEU A 10 -5.66 30.23 -18.97
N VAL A 11 -6.00 31.04 -19.97
CA VAL A 11 -5.85 30.67 -21.38
C VAL A 11 -4.41 30.85 -21.87
N GLU A 12 -3.80 32.00 -21.62
CA GLU A 12 -2.50 32.38 -22.18
C GLU A 12 -1.32 31.82 -21.38
N PHE A 13 -1.38 31.83 -20.05
CA PHE A 13 -0.24 31.45 -19.21
C PHE A 13 -0.32 29.99 -18.75
N ILE A 14 -1.51 29.55 -18.33
CA ILE A 14 -1.70 28.16 -17.88
C ILE A 14 -1.98 27.21 -19.06
N GLY A 15 -2.48 27.72 -20.18
CA GLY A 15 -2.74 26.93 -21.39
C GLY A 15 -4.07 26.16 -21.39
N PHE A 16 -5.06 26.59 -20.59
CA PHE A 16 -6.40 26.00 -20.64
C PHE A 16 -7.10 26.34 -21.96
N GLN A 17 -7.69 25.33 -22.58
CA GLN A 17 -8.54 25.50 -23.76
C GLN A 17 -9.82 26.26 -23.37
N ARG A 18 -10.17 27.33 -24.12
CA ARG A 18 -11.35 28.16 -23.82
C ARG A 18 -12.64 27.36 -23.64
N LYS A 19 -12.85 26.33 -24.47
CA LYS A 19 -14.00 25.40 -24.40
C LYS A 19 -14.13 24.62 -23.07
N ASN A 20 -13.04 24.48 -22.32
CA ASN A 20 -13.01 23.79 -21.03
C ASN A 20 -13.26 24.74 -19.86
N ILE A 21 -13.33 26.05 -20.10
CA ILE A 21 -13.57 27.07 -19.09
C ILE A 21 -15.06 27.41 -19.12
N LYS A 22 -15.74 27.14 -18.02
CA LYS A 22 -17.16 27.49 -17.86
C LYS A 22 -17.29 28.76 -17.03
N HIS A 23 -18.10 29.69 -17.52
CA HIS A 23 -18.60 30.78 -16.69
C HIS A 23 -19.63 30.26 -15.71
N ILE A 24 -19.56 30.69 -14.46
CA ILE A 24 -20.68 30.55 -13.53
C ILE A 24 -21.29 31.94 -13.37
N ALA A 25 -22.42 32.14 -14.06
CA ALA A 25 -23.07 33.44 -14.26
C ALA A 25 -23.71 34.02 -13.00
N GLN A 26 -24.04 33.18 -12.03
CA GLN A 26 -24.44 33.59 -10.69
C GLN A 26 -23.20 33.56 -9.80
N SER A 27 -22.67 34.74 -9.53
CA SER A 27 -21.42 34.99 -8.82
C SER A 27 -21.52 34.72 -7.31
N SER A 28 -22.34 33.75 -6.90
CA SER A 28 -22.49 33.34 -5.51
C SER A 28 -21.58 32.15 -5.22
N MET A 29 -20.98 32.14 -4.03
CA MET A 29 -20.11 31.04 -3.60
C MET A 29 -20.84 29.68 -3.58
N GLU A 30 -22.16 29.72 -3.37
CA GLU A 30 -23.07 28.57 -3.36
C GLU A 30 -23.12 27.87 -4.73
N ASP A 31 -23.13 28.63 -5.82
CA ASP A 31 -23.22 28.06 -7.17
C ASP A 31 -21.93 27.33 -7.55
N TYR A 32 -20.79 27.88 -7.14
CA TYR A 32 -19.50 27.19 -7.26
C TYR A 32 -19.48 25.90 -6.43
N ALA A 33 -19.93 25.95 -5.18
CA ALA A 33 -20.00 24.77 -4.32
C ALA A 33 -20.91 23.68 -4.92
N LYS A 34 -22.07 24.08 -5.45
CA LYS A 34 -23.00 23.18 -6.13
C LYS A 34 -22.38 22.58 -7.38
N ALA A 35 -21.78 23.39 -8.25
CA ALA A 35 -21.19 22.93 -9.49
C ALA A 35 -19.99 21.99 -9.28
N LEU A 36 -19.19 22.22 -8.23
CA LEU A 36 -18.13 21.30 -7.80
C LEU A 36 -18.71 19.99 -7.26
N SER A 37 -19.76 20.07 -6.43
CA SER A 37 -20.40 18.88 -5.83
C SER A 37 -21.09 18.00 -6.87
N THR A 38 -21.75 18.59 -7.86
CA THR A 38 -22.39 17.86 -8.96
C THR A 38 -21.42 17.42 -10.05
N ARG A 39 -20.12 17.70 -9.89
CA ARG A 39 -19.05 17.43 -10.88
C ARG A 39 -19.28 18.08 -12.25
N ASN A 40 -20.08 19.15 -12.29
CA ASN A 40 -20.25 19.98 -13.49
C ASN A 40 -18.97 20.72 -13.87
N ILE A 41 -18.14 21.02 -12.87
CA ILE A 41 -16.78 21.52 -13.00
C ILE A 41 -15.83 20.65 -12.15
N LYS A 42 -14.58 20.51 -12.60
CA LYS A 42 -13.54 19.77 -11.86
C LYS A 42 -12.78 20.65 -10.87
N ALA A 43 -12.66 21.93 -11.17
CA ALA A 43 -11.95 22.91 -10.36
C ALA A 43 -12.59 24.29 -10.57
N ALA A 44 -12.46 25.14 -9.56
CA ALA A 44 -12.85 26.54 -9.61
C ALA A 44 -11.62 27.40 -9.29
N PHE A 45 -11.43 28.47 -10.04
CA PHE A 45 -10.38 29.46 -9.80
C PHE A 45 -10.98 30.66 -9.11
N PHE A 46 -10.36 31.07 -8.01
CA PHE A 46 -10.79 32.20 -7.20
C PHE A 46 -9.61 33.14 -7.01
N TRP A 47 -9.90 34.45 -6.89
CA TRP A 47 -8.92 35.37 -6.34
C TRP A 47 -8.64 35.03 -4.88
N ALA A 48 -7.41 35.26 -4.44
CA ALA A 48 -6.91 34.93 -3.10
C ALA A 48 -7.86 35.31 -1.93
N PRO A 49 -8.48 36.51 -1.87
CA PRO A 49 -9.40 36.83 -0.77
C PRO A 49 -10.70 36.01 -0.83
N TYR A 50 -11.29 35.79 -2.00
CA TYR A 50 -12.52 34.99 -2.14
C TYR A 50 -12.28 33.52 -1.85
N TRP A 51 -11.10 33.02 -2.23
CA TRP A 51 -10.66 31.67 -1.91
C TRP A 51 -10.69 31.38 -0.40
N GLY A 52 -10.14 32.29 0.42
CA GLY A 52 -10.08 32.11 1.88
C GLY A 52 -11.47 32.03 2.51
N VAL A 53 -12.39 32.90 2.09
CA VAL A 53 -13.79 32.90 2.55
C VAL A 53 -14.53 31.64 2.11
N PHE A 54 -14.33 31.21 0.86
CA PHE A 54 -14.94 29.98 0.34
C PHE A 54 -14.50 28.74 1.13
N MET A 55 -13.21 28.64 1.50
CA MET A 55 -12.70 27.54 2.32
C MET A 55 -13.23 27.55 3.75
N ALA A 56 -13.32 28.73 4.38
CA ALA A 56 -13.90 28.84 5.71
C ALA A 56 -15.36 28.35 5.71
N LYS A 57 -16.16 28.81 4.74
CA LYS A 57 -17.58 28.45 4.61
C LYS A 57 -17.81 26.99 4.19
N TYR A 58 -17.01 26.45 3.29
CA TYR A 58 -17.12 25.07 2.77
C TYR A 58 -15.94 24.20 3.23
N CYS A 59 -15.79 24.09 4.55
CA CYS A 59 -14.71 23.35 5.21
C CYS A 59 -14.64 21.83 4.90
N LYS A 60 -15.69 21.24 4.31
CA LYS A 60 -15.82 19.79 4.07
C LYS A 60 -16.09 19.53 2.59
N GLY A 61 -15.42 18.51 2.05
CA GLY A 61 -15.69 17.98 0.70
C GLY A 61 -14.88 18.61 -0.43
N PHE A 62 -14.27 19.77 -0.21
CA PHE A 62 -13.40 20.42 -1.18
C PHE A 62 -11.96 20.42 -0.69
N LYS A 63 -11.02 20.28 -1.63
CA LYS A 63 -9.59 20.34 -1.34
C LYS A 63 -8.98 21.51 -2.10
N ALA A 64 -8.30 22.34 -1.34
CA ALA A 64 -7.41 23.36 -1.84
C ALA A 64 -6.24 22.77 -2.60
N TRP A 65 -6.00 23.29 -3.80
CA TRP A 65 -4.68 23.23 -4.40
C TRP A 65 -4.22 24.64 -4.66
N SER A 66 -3.24 25.10 -3.87
CA SER A 66 -2.59 26.37 -4.09
C SER A 66 -1.09 26.15 -3.91
N PRO A 67 -0.29 26.08 -5.01
CA PRO A 67 1.11 26.45 -4.88
C PRO A 67 1.12 27.91 -4.42
N ASN A 68 2.04 28.32 -3.54
CA ASN A 68 2.12 29.61 -2.83
C ASN A 68 1.98 30.88 -3.73
N CYS A 69 0.84 31.06 -4.37
CA CYS A 69 0.47 32.22 -5.16
C CYS A 69 0.04 33.28 -4.16
N ASN A 70 1.05 33.91 -3.57
CA ASN A 70 0.92 35.18 -2.89
C ASN A 70 0.59 36.24 -3.95
N LEU A 71 -0.63 36.20 -4.50
CA LEU A 71 -1.14 37.29 -5.31
C LEU A 71 -1.31 38.48 -4.37
N ARG A 72 -0.31 39.35 -4.44
CA ARG A 72 -0.07 40.49 -3.57
C ARG A 72 -1.08 41.58 -3.90
N GLY A 73 -1.84 41.99 -2.88
CA GLY A 73 -2.44 43.33 -2.81
C GLY A 73 -3.96 43.39 -2.87
N SER A 74 -4.57 43.63 -1.71
CA SER A 74 -5.76 44.48 -1.66
C SER A 74 -5.28 45.94 -1.72
N SER A 75 -5.93 46.78 -2.52
CA SER A 75 -5.60 48.21 -2.63
C SER A 75 -6.79 49.05 -2.17
N VAL A 76 -6.49 50.19 -1.54
CA VAL A 76 -7.48 51.21 -1.20
C VAL A 76 -7.21 52.41 -2.11
N ILE A 77 -8.24 52.92 -2.78
CA ILE A 77 -8.11 53.97 -3.78
C ILE A 77 -8.68 55.26 -3.21
N PHE A 78 -7.90 56.34 -3.29
CA PHE A 78 -8.30 57.68 -2.87
C PHE A 78 -8.27 58.66 -4.04
N PRO A 79 -9.13 59.69 -4.05
CA PRO A 79 -9.01 60.80 -4.98
C PRO A 79 -7.65 61.50 -4.85
N ARG A 80 -7.14 62.01 -5.97
CA ARG A 80 -5.87 62.72 -6.00
C ARG A 80 -5.94 63.97 -5.12
N GLY A 81 -4.95 64.14 -4.23
CA GLY A 81 -4.92 65.25 -3.27
C GLY A 81 -5.71 65.01 -1.98
N SER A 82 -6.24 63.81 -1.76
CA SER A 82 -6.91 63.47 -0.51
C SER A 82 -5.96 63.62 0.69
N PRO A 83 -6.32 64.40 1.72
CA PRO A 83 -5.48 64.60 2.91
C PRO A 83 -5.37 63.34 3.78
N PHE A 84 -6.25 62.35 3.57
CA PHE A 84 -6.32 61.13 4.38
C PHE A 84 -5.35 60.03 3.95
N VAL A 85 -4.74 60.15 2.76
CA VAL A 85 -3.80 59.15 2.24
C VAL A 85 -2.64 58.86 3.20
N PRO A 86 -1.90 59.86 3.72
CA PRO A 86 -0.81 59.60 4.66
C PRO A 86 -1.29 58.91 5.93
N ASP A 87 -2.38 59.39 6.53
CA ASP A 87 -2.91 58.86 7.80
C ASP A 87 -3.37 57.41 7.65
N VAL A 88 -4.11 57.09 6.58
CA VAL A 88 -4.59 55.72 6.32
C VAL A 88 -3.43 54.79 5.99
N SER A 89 -2.45 55.26 5.22
CA SER A 89 -1.26 54.46 4.90
C SER A 89 -0.46 54.14 6.16
N GLU A 90 -0.27 55.12 7.05
CA GLU A 90 0.43 54.91 8.31
C GLU A 90 -0.33 53.96 9.23
N ALA A 91 -1.65 54.14 9.36
CA ALA A 91 -2.49 53.25 10.15
C ALA A 91 -2.45 51.81 9.64
N MET A 92 -2.52 51.61 8.32
CA MET A 92 -2.42 50.27 7.71
C MET A 92 -1.06 49.63 7.98
N LEU A 93 0.03 50.39 7.82
CA LEU A 93 1.38 49.90 8.11
C LEU A 93 1.52 49.49 9.57
N ARG A 94 0.99 50.29 10.51
CA ARG A 94 0.96 49.94 11.94
C ARG A 94 0.16 48.67 12.21
N LEU A 95 -0.97 48.45 11.52
CA LEU A 95 -1.77 47.23 11.65
C LEU A 95 -1.07 45.98 11.11
N GLU A 96 -0.32 46.11 10.02
CA GLU A 96 0.49 45.01 9.46
C GLU A 96 1.68 44.68 10.36
N VAL A 97 2.48 45.67 10.77
CA VAL A 97 3.67 45.49 11.63
C VAL A 97 3.29 44.93 13.00
N SER A 98 2.18 45.39 13.57
CA SER A 98 1.68 44.87 14.86
C SER A 98 1.08 43.47 14.77
N GLY A 99 0.90 42.91 13.57
CA GLY A 99 0.25 41.61 13.36
C GLY A 99 -1.27 41.61 13.58
N LYS A 100 -1.86 42.73 14.03
CA LYS A 100 -3.31 42.86 14.28
C LYS A 100 -4.13 42.63 13.03
N PHE A 101 -3.63 43.01 11.86
CA PHE A 101 -4.31 42.74 10.60
C PHE A 101 -4.48 41.24 10.34
N LYS A 102 -3.45 40.44 10.63
CA LYS A 102 -3.49 38.98 10.51
C LYS A 102 -4.49 38.39 11.51
N GLN A 103 -4.46 38.85 12.76
CA GLN A 103 -5.39 38.42 13.80
C GLN A 103 -6.85 38.69 13.40
N MET A 104 -7.15 39.91 12.97
CA MET A 104 -8.51 40.28 12.52
C MET A 104 -8.98 39.42 11.35
N LYS A 105 -8.08 39.12 10.38
CA LYS A 105 -8.38 38.22 9.27
C LYS A 105 -8.72 36.81 9.77
N GLU A 106 -7.95 36.29 10.72
CA GLU A 106 -8.18 34.96 11.30
C GLU A 106 -9.49 34.93 12.10
N GLU A 107 -9.78 35.95 12.91
CA GLU A 107 -11.04 36.09 13.64
C GLU A 107 -12.24 36.14 12.68
N MET A 108 -12.17 36.95 11.62
CA MET A 108 -13.23 37.05 10.61
C MET A 108 -13.47 35.72 9.88
N LEU A 109 -12.41 34.99 9.54
CA LEU A 109 -12.54 33.67 8.91
C LEU A 109 -13.03 32.61 9.88
N SER A 110 -12.66 32.70 11.17
CA SER A 110 -13.12 31.78 12.21
C SER A 110 -14.62 31.88 12.49
N PHE A 111 -15.23 33.05 12.27
CA PHE A 111 -16.69 33.19 12.37
C PHE A 111 -17.44 32.37 11.32
N LEU A 112 -16.78 32.10 10.18
CA LEU A 112 -17.31 31.27 9.10
C LEU A 112 -16.93 29.80 9.27
N ASP A 113 -16.10 29.45 10.26
CA ASP A 113 -15.70 28.07 10.49
C ASP A 113 -16.92 27.21 10.82
N CYS A 114 -16.81 25.95 10.42
CA CYS A 114 -17.74 24.89 10.73
C CYS A 114 -17.69 24.48 12.22
N SER A 115 -17.77 25.44 13.15
CA SER A 115 -17.87 25.20 14.58
C SER A 115 -19.33 25.07 15.02
N SER A 116 -20.08 24.17 14.37
CA SER A 116 -21.33 23.61 14.90
C SER A 116 -21.72 22.37 14.10
N SER A 117 -21.04 21.27 14.39
CA SER A 117 -21.71 20.10 14.93
C SER A 117 -20.63 19.19 15.47
N LYS A 118 -20.96 18.46 16.54
CA LYS A 118 -20.24 17.26 16.95
C LYS A 118 -20.22 16.28 15.78
N VAL A 119 -19.39 16.51 14.77
CA VAL A 119 -18.94 15.44 13.90
C VAL A 119 -17.99 14.69 14.80
N ALA A 120 -18.56 13.69 15.48
CA ALA A 120 -17.86 12.53 15.97
C ALA A 120 -16.69 12.35 15.04
N SER A 121 -15.50 12.59 15.60
CA SER A 121 -14.23 12.50 14.95
C SER A 121 -14.11 11.07 14.45
N THR A 122 -14.73 10.82 13.30
CA THR A 122 -14.30 9.83 12.35
C THR A 122 -13.04 10.46 11.79
N ILE A 123 -12.02 10.49 12.64
CA ILE A 123 -10.65 10.26 12.26
C ILE A 123 -10.81 9.24 11.15
N LYS A 124 -10.57 9.65 9.91
CA LYS A 124 -10.40 8.71 8.81
C LYS A 124 -9.21 7.88 9.24
N ARG A 125 -9.49 6.86 10.07
CA ARG A 125 -8.58 5.76 10.35
C ARG A 125 -8.13 5.39 8.95
N VAL A 126 -6.84 5.54 8.72
CA VAL A 126 -6.19 5.02 7.54
C VAL A 126 -6.66 3.58 7.49
N GLY A 127 -7.66 3.29 6.65
CA GLY A 127 -8.25 1.96 6.59
C GLY A 127 -7.12 0.98 6.32
N ALA A 128 -7.24 -0.28 6.69
CA ALA A 128 -6.15 -1.25 6.51
C ALA A 128 -5.67 -1.42 5.04
N GLY A 129 -6.32 -0.75 4.07
CA GLY A 129 -5.99 -0.72 2.65
C GLY A 129 -4.51 -0.43 2.33
N PRO A 130 -3.88 0.67 2.77
CA PRO A 130 -2.49 0.96 2.46
C PRO A 130 -1.50 -0.01 3.10
N PHE A 131 -1.90 -0.71 4.17
CA PHE A 131 -1.06 -1.69 4.86
C PHE A 131 -1.21 -3.11 4.30
N SER A 132 -2.16 -3.34 3.39
CA SER A 132 -2.39 -4.65 2.76
C SER A 132 -1.18 -5.13 1.96
N GLY A 133 -0.44 -4.22 1.31
CA GLY A 133 0.77 -4.55 0.56
C GLY A 133 1.88 -5.16 1.44
N LEU A 134 2.05 -4.66 2.67
CA LEU A 134 3.05 -5.19 3.61
C LEU A 134 2.68 -6.59 4.10
N PHE A 135 1.39 -6.87 4.28
CA PHE A 135 0.91 -8.18 4.68
C PHE A 135 1.15 -9.23 3.60
N ILE A 136 0.87 -8.90 2.33
CA ILE A 136 1.12 -9.79 1.19
C ILE A 136 2.62 -10.10 1.08
N LEU A 137 3.48 -9.09 1.17
CA LEU A 137 4.93 -9.28 1.10
C LEU A 137 5.44 -10.22 2.21
N SER A 138 5.02 -9.98 3.46
CA SER A 138 5.41 -10.79 4.61
C SER A 138 4.92 -12.25 4.51
N CYS A 139 3.66 -12.45 4.12
CA CYS A 139 3.12 -13.79 3.92
C CYS A 139 3.84 -14.55 2.81
N SER A 140 4.13 -13.88 1.68
CA SER A 140 4.86 -14.48 0.57
C SER A 140 6.27 -14.91 0.98
N THR A 141 7.05 -14.05 1.65
CA THR A 141 8.40 -14.40 2.09
C THR A 141 8.38 -15.58 3.06
N SER A 142 7.43 -15.61 4.00
CA SER A 142 7.28 -16.71 4.96
C SER A 142 6.88 -18.03 4.27
N ALA A 143 5.92 -17.99 3.35
CA ALA A 143 5.49 -19.17 2.61
C ALA A 143 6.62 -19.76 1.74
N ILE A 144 7.41 -18.91 1.09
CA ILE A 144 8.58 -19.36 0.29
C ILE A 144 9.62 -20.01 1.20
N ALA A 145 9.94 -19.40 2.34
CA ALA A 145 10.89 -19.97 3.30
C ALA A 145 10.41 -21.34 3.82
N MET A 146 9.12 -21.46 4.16
CA MET A 146 8.52 -22.71 4.62
C MET A 146 8.52 -23.79 3.52
N LEU A 147 8.25 -23.42 2.27
CA LEU A 147 8.28 -24.36 1.15
C LEU A 147 9.70 -24.91 0.93
N ILE A 148 10.72 -24.04 1.00
CA ILE A 148 12.12 -24.44 0.88
C ILE A 148 12.52 -25.41 2.00
N THR A 149 12.12 -25.15 3.25
CA THR A 149 12.46 -26.02 4.37
C THR A 149 11.80 -27.39 4.27
N ILE A 150 10.53 -27.45 3.85
CA ILE A 150 9.81 -28.72 3.62
C ILE A 150 10.47 -29.54 2.51
N ILE A 151 10.81 -28.91 1.38
CA ILE A 151 11.50 -29.61 0.27
C ILE A 151 12.84 -30.18 0.73
N ARG A 152 13.63 -29.40 1.48
CA ARG A 152 14.91 -29.87 2.05
C ARG A 152 14.72 -31.04 3.03
N LEU A 153 13.68 -30.99 3.86
CA LEU A 153 13.37 -32.05 4.82
C LEU A 153 12.93 -33.33 4.09
N MET A 154 12.08 -33.19 3.08
CA MET A 154 11.65 -34.31 2.23
C MET A 154 12.84 -34.94 1.52
N ARG A 155 13.73 -34.15 0.91
CA ARG A 155 14.94 -34.68 0.26
C ARG A 155 15.82 -35.46 1.23
N ARG A 156 16.12 -34.90 2.41
CA ARG A 156 16.90 -35.60 3.45
C ARG A 156 16.21 -36.84 4.01
N ARG A 157 14.88 -36.85 4.07
CA ARG A 157 14.11 -38.03 4.46
C ARG A 157 14.19 -39.11 3.37
N TRP A 158 14.09 -38.71 2.11
CA TRP A 158 14.13 -39.60 0.96
C TRP A 158 15.51 -40.22 0.76
N GLU A 159 16.58 -39.44 0.91
CA GLU A 159 17.95 -39.96 0.91
C GLU A 159 18.17 -41.02 1.98
N ARG A 160 17.78 -40.75 3.24
CA ARG A 160 17.84 -41.76 4.32
C ARG A 160 16.99 -42.99 4.05
N PHE A 161 15.84 -42.82 3.39
CA PHE A 161 14.97 -43.93 3.04
C PHE A 161 15.57 -44.79 1.92
N ILE A 162 16.22 -44.16 0.93
CA ILE A 162 16.95 -44.85 -0.14
C ILE A 162 18.16 -45.60 0.44
N GLU A 163 18.95 -44.97 1.30
CA GLU A 163 20.06 -45.63 2.01
C GLU A 163 19.56 -46.83 2.82
N GLY A 164 18.46 -46.66 3.57
CA GLY A 164 17.83 -47.76 4.32
C GLY A 164 17.34 -48.90 3.41
N MET A 165 16.78 -48.60 2.24
CA MET A 165 16.39 -49.62 1.26
C MET A 165 17.59 -50.31 0.61
N LEU A 166 18.68 -49.60 0.31
CA LEU A 166 19.89 -50.19 -0.26
C LEU A 166 20.59 -51.12 0.73
N VAL A 167 20.72 -50.70 2.00
CA VAL A 167 21.24 -51.53 3.08
C VAL A 167 20.32 -52.74 3.33
N GLY A 168 19.00 -52.53 3.32
CA GLY A 168 18.02 -53.61 3.43
C GLY A 168 18.13 -54.62 2.30
N ARG A 169 18.27 -54.18 1.04
CA ARG A 169 18.47 -55.07 -0.11
C ARG A 169 19.78 -55.86 0.00
N GLY A 170 20.88 -55.21 0.41
CA GLY A 170 22.15 -55.89 0.65
C GLY A 170 22.05 -56.97 1.74
N LEU A 171 21.36 -56.67 2.83
CA LEU A 171 21.12 -57.60 3.94
C LEU A 171 20.23 -58.78 3.52
N TRP A 172 19.19 -58.53 2.71
CA TRP A 172 18.31 -59.57 2.18
C TRP A 172 19.02 -60.52 1.22
N VAL A 173 19.90 -59.99 0.35
CA VAL A 173 20.73 -60.81 -0.55
C VAL A 173 21.75 -61.63 0.24
N TRP A 174 22.33 -61.08 1.29
CA TRP A 174 23.25 -61.82 2.16
C TRP A 174 22.53 -62.92 2.95
N LEU A 175 21.36 -62.62 3.52
CA LEU A 175 20.51 -63.59 4.23
C LEU A 175 20.10 -64.76 3.33
N THR A 176 19.67 -64.51 2.09
CA THR A 176 19.29 -65.58 1.15
C THR A 176 20.49 -66.41 0.72
N ALA A 177 21.66 -65.79 0.53
CA ALA A 177 22.91 -66.52 0.27
C ALA A 177 23.30 -67.43 1.45
N LEU A 178 23.21 -66.94 2.69
CA LEU A 178 23.54 -67.70 3.90
C LEU A 178 22.56 -68.86 4.13
N PHE A 179 21.27 -68.63 3.89
CA PHE A 179 20.26 -69.68 3.96
C PHE A 179 20.49 -70.78 2.90
N SER A 180 20.90 -70.39 1.69
CA SER A 180 21.26 -71.33 0.63
C SER A 180 22.50 -72.16 0.98
N GLN A 181 23.49 -71.55 1.62
CA GLN A 181 24.73 -72.22 2.02
C GLN A 181 24.48 -73.22 3.16
N ASN A 182 23.63 -72.87 4.11
CA ASN A 182 23.25 -73.75 5.22
C ASN A 182 22.42 -74.97 4.74
N GLN A 183 21.48 -74.74 3.81
CA GLN A 183 20.73 -75.82 3.15
C GLN A 183 21.65 -76.81 2.41
N ARG A 184 22.67 -76.29 1.71
CA ARG A 184 23.67 -77.12 0.99
C ARG A 184 24.56 -77.93 1.94
N GLY A 185 24.93 -77.36 3.10
CA GLY A 185 25.66 -78.07 4.15
C GLY A 185 24.86 -79.24 4.76
N ASN A 186 23.57 -79.01 5.06
CA ASN A 186 22.70 -80.05 5.61
C ASN A 186 22.43 -81.20 4.63
N GLN A 187 22.34 -80.91 3.32
CA GLN A 187 22.22 -81.94 2.29
C GLN A 187 23.47 -82.81 2.17
N LEU A 188 24.66 -82.22 2.27
CA LEU A 188 25.93 -82.99 2.25
C LEU A 188 26.06 -83.91 3.46
N GLN A 189 25.63 -83.45 4.64
CA GLN A 189 25.60 -84.28 5.86
C GLN A 189 24.60 -85.45 5.73
N LEU A 190 23.42 -85.22 5.15
CA LEU A 190 22.42 -86.26 4.88
C LEU A 190 22.91 -87.30 3.86
N GLN A 191 23.69 -86.88 2.86
CA GLN A 191 24.30 -87.80 1.88
C GLN A 191 25.42 -88.63 2.52
N LEU A 192 26.28 -88.02 3.35
CA LEU A 192 27.33 -88.74 4.10
C LEU A 192 26.75 -89.78 5.07
N ALA A 193 25.68 -89.42 5.80
CA ALA A 193 24.97 -90.33 6.69
C ALA A 193 24.26 -91.48 5.94
N ARG A 194 23.80 -91.23 4.71
CA ARG A 194 23.18 -92.25 3.85
C ARG A 194 24.22 -93.19 3.23
N THR A 195 25.41 -92.68 2.86
CA THR A 195 26.52 -93.52 2.39
C THR A 195 27.14 -94.37 3.50
N SER A 196 27.14 -93.91 4.75
CA SER A 196 27.59 -94.74 5.89
C SER A 196 26.62 -95.88 6.24
N SER A 197 25.35 -95.84 5.80
CA SER A 197 24.35 -96.88 6.07
C SER A 197 24.20 -97.90 4.95
N THR A 198 24.92 -97.76 3.83
CA THR A 198 24.90 -98.69 2.70
C THR A 198 26.28 -99.27 2.44
N SER A 199 26.80 -100.03 3.41
CA SER A 199 27.84 -101.04 3.18
C SER A 199 27.21 -102.42 3.33
N PRO A 200 27.25 -103.31 2.32
CA PRO A 200 26.61 -104.62 2.42
C PRO A 200 27.49 -105.61 3.20
N THR A 201 26.91 -106.25 4.21
CA THR A 201 27.39 -107.52 4.76
C THR A 201 27.03 -108.63 3.77
N GLN A 202 28.03 -109.23 3.13
CA GLN A 202 27.92 -110.55 2.50
C GLN A 202 28.59 -111.57 3.43
N LEU A 203 27.81 -112.53 3.93
CA LEU A 203 28.24 -113.77 4.57
C LEU A 203 28.60 -114.78 3.48
N THR A 204 29.63 -115.62 3.69
CA THR A 204 29.57 -117.09 3.50
C THR A 204 30.88 -117.79 3.91
N SER A 205 30.69 -118.87 4.68
CA SER A 205 31.43 -120.15 4.77
C SER A 205 32.93 -120.18 5.13
N SER A 206 33.25 -120.82 6.26
CA SER A 206 33.47 -122.27 6.36
C SER A 206 33.31 -122.76 7.79
#